data_AF-A0A2M6Y336-F1
#
_entry.id   AF-A0A2M6Y336-F1
#
_cell.length_a   1.000
_cell.length_b   1.000
_cell.length_c   1.000
_cell.angle_alpha   90.00
_cell.angle_beta   90.00
_cell.angle_gamma   90.00
#
_symmetry.space_group_name_H-M   'P 1'
#
loop_
_entity.id
_entity.type
_entity.pdbx_description
1 polymer ?
#
loop_
_entity_poly.entity_id
_entity_poly.type
_entity_poly.pdbx_seq_one_letter_code
_entity_poly.pdbx_strand_id
1 'polypeptide(L)'
;MKKLSIFILASQLAAAASAQIMVVSKTPSGPVKDMNAARRVAATFSRPISALTSAEQMGSSCPLEVMEISGVLTEENYPGYSSARLEDFKELKPVQGRCRWQGTQTVAFEPAEPLAPATLYAARIKAGVKSASGELLEEDTVWFFETVRPAIMESAPYNDQRWLPLDTIVYAAFNLPVDHARARGFIKLEETAPDGTVKEIHAGVRRAKDKE
;
A
#
# COMPACT_ATOMS: atom_id res chain seq x y z
N MET A 1 76.82 4.75 -5.20
CA MET A 1 76.07 4.60 -3.93
C MET A 1 74.60 4.91 -4.20
N LYS A 2 73.75 3.89 -4.42
CA LYS A 2 72.29 4.05 -4.57
C LYS A 2 71.63 3.24 -3.44
N LYS A 3 71.00 3.94 -2.50
CA LYS A 3 70.25 3.34 -1.39
C LYS A 3 68.97 2.71 -1.95
N LEU A 4 68.79 1.42 -1.71
CA LEU A 4 67.59 0.67 -2.06
C LEU A 4 66.64 0.75 -0.86
N SER A 5 65.57 1.54 -0.98
CA SER A 5 64.52 1.62 0.05
C SER A 5 63.50 0.52 -0.20
N ILE A 6 63.42 -0.44 0.73
CA ILE A 6 62.41 -1.49 0.76
C ILE A 6 61.12 -0.88 1.33
N PHE A 7 60.08 -0.75 0.51
CA PHE A 7 58.73 -0.43 0.96
C PHE A 7 58.04 -1.73 1.41
N ILE A 8 57.78 -1.83 2.70
CA ILE A 8 56.93 -2.88 3.26
C ILE A 8 55.48 -2.52 2.93
N LEU A 9 54.86 -3.29 2.04
CA LEU A 9 53.45 -3.17 1.69
C LEU A 9 52.62 -3.71 2.86
N ALA A 10 52.11 -2.83 3.72
CA ALA A 10 51.13 -3.20 4.72
C ALA A 10 49.83 -3.61 4.00
N SER A 11 49.58 -4.91 3.93
CA SER A 11 48.30 -5.46 3.50
C SER A 11 47.23 -5.05 4.52
N GLN A 12 46.46 -4.02 4.19
CA GLN A 12 45.21 -3.74 4.89
C GLN A 12 44.24 -4.88 4.58
N LEU A 13 44.03 -5.76 5.56
CA LEU A 13 42.84 -6.59 5.59
C LEU A 13 41.64 -5.64 5.71
N ALA A 14 40.91 -5.46 4.62
CA ALA A 14 39.55 -4.96 4.69
C ALA A 14 38.74 -5.97 5.51
N ALA A 15 38.31 -5.58 6.71
CA ALA A 15 37.33 -6.35 7.47
C ALA A 15 36.08 -6.50 6.59
N ALA A 16 35.73 -7.74 6.25
CA ALA A 16 34.46 -8.02 5.62
C ALA A 16 33.36 -7.59 6.60
N ALA A 17 32.69 -6.47 6.30
CA ALA A 17 31.49 -6.07 7.01
C ALA A 17 30.50 -7.24 6.93
N SER A 18 30.11 -7.79 8.08
CA SER A 18 29.08 -8.82 8.15
C SER A 18 27.80 -8.24 7.56
N ALA A 19 27.46 -8.64 6.33
CA ALA A 19 26.29 -8.12 5.63
C ALA A 19 25.01 -8.62 6.31
N GLN A 20 24.36 -7.73 7.07
CA GLN A 20 23.07 -7.98 7.72
C GLN A 20 22.00 -8.40 6.70
N ILE A 21 20.96 -9.09 7.17
CA ILE A 21 19.81 -9.41 6.33
C ILE A 21 19.02 -8.14 6.11
N MET A 22 18.54 -7.96 4.88
CA MET A 22 17.68 -6.85 4.50
C MET A 22 16.44 -7.37 3.78
N VAL A 23 15.36 -6.61 3.84
CA VAL A 23 14.21 -6.79 2.95
C VAL A 23 14.47 -5.99 1.68
N VAL A 24 14.73 -6.68 0.58
CA VAL A 24 15.13 -6.09 -0.71
C VAL A 24 13.95 -5.82 -1.64
N SER A 25 12.79 -6.43 -1.36
CA SER A 25 11.55 -6.17 -2.11
C SER A 25 10.35 -6.18 -1.17
N LYS A 26 9.40 -5.29 -1.42
CA LYS A 26 8.17 -5.08 -0.65
C LYS A 26 7.05 -4.88 -1.66
N THR A 27 5.96 -5.62 -1.54
CA THR A 27 4.84 -5.50 -2.50
C THR A 27 3.53 -5.82 -1.81
N PRO A 28 2.47 -5.01 -1.97
CA PRO A 28 2.52 -3.65 -2.51
C PRO A 28 3.30 -2.69 -1.62
N SER A 29 3.69 -1.55 -2.19
CA SER A 29 4.22 -0.38 -1.48
C SER A 29 3.72 0.88 -2.18
N GLY A 30 3.28 1.88 -1.43
CA GLY A 30 2.68 3.07 -2.04
C GLY A 30 1.20 2.89 -2.42
N PRO A 31 0.65 3.79 -3.25
CA PRO A 31 -0.68 3.64 -3.81
C PRO A 31 -0.74 2.41 -4.72
N VAL A 32 -1.74 1.56 -4.52
CA VAL A 32 -1.97 0.39 -5.35
C VAL A 32 -2.79 0.76 -6.58
N LYS A 33 -2.46 0.18 -7.74
CA LYS A 33 -3.13 0.46 -9.03
C LYS A 33 -4.52 -0.15 -9.15
N ASP A 34 -4.69 -1.36 -8.64
CA ASP A 34 -5.93 -2.13 -8.67
C ASP A 34 -6.03 -3.05 -7.45
N MET A 35 -7.23 -3.54 -7.13
CA MET A 35 -7.42 -4.41 -5.97
C MET A 35 -6.76 -5.78 -6.12
N ASN A 36 -6.36 -6.21 -7.33
CA ASN A 36 -5.65 -7.48 -7.52
C ASN A 36 -4.21 -7.39 -7.00
N ALA A 37 -3.56 -6.25 -7.16
CA ALA A 37 -2.22 -6.00 -6.63
C ALA A 37 -2.17 -5.97 -5.08
N ALA A 38 -3.32 -5.77 -4.42
CA ALA A 38 -3.46 -5.83 -2.96
C ALA A 38 -3.90 -7.20 -2.43
N ARG A 39 -4.11 -8.21 -3.28
CA ARG A 39 -4.55 -9.56 -2.85
C ARG A 39 -3.55 -10.29 -1.96
N ARG A 40 -2.27 -9.93 -2.07
CA ARG A 40 -1.18 -10.52 -1.29
C ARG A 40 -0.19 -9.43 -0.95
N VAL A 41 0.33 -9.49 0.27
CA VAL A 41 1.45 -8.65 0.72
C VAL A 41 2.68 -9.54 0.79
N ALA A 42 3.78 -9.16 0.17
CA ALA A 42 4.98 -9.97 0.07
C ALA A 42 6.23 -9.16 0.41
N ALA A 43 7.20 -9.87 0.96
CA ALA A 43 8.54 -9.37 1.22
C ALA A 43 9.59 -10.38 0.76
N THR A 44 10.64 -9.89 0.12
CA THR A 44 11.80 -10.70 -0.29
C THR A 44 13.01 -10.29 0.52
N PHE A 45 13.66 -11.27 1.15
CA PHE A 45 14.88 -11.11 1.92
C PHE A 45 16.13 -11.18 1.02
N SER A 46 17.18 -10.46 1.39
CA SER A 46 18.48 -10.46 0.69
C SER A 46 19.17 -11.82 0.70
N ARG A 47 18.80 -12.72 1.63
CA ARG A 47 19.40 -14.04 1.85
C ARG A 47 18.34 -15.08 2.23
N PRO A 48 18.58 -16.38 1.99
CA PRO A 48 17.72 -17.46 2.46
C PRO A 48 17.52 -17.45 3.99
N ILE A 49 16.29 -17.63 4.46
CA ILE A 49 15.92 -17.60 5.89
C ILE A 49 16.03 -19.00 6.52
N SER A 50 16.64 -19.08 7.70
CA SER A 50 16.95 -20.32 8.43
C SER A 50 15.73 -21.07 8.95
N ALA A 51 14.63 -20.36 9.27
CA ALA A 51 13.38 -20.96 9.76
C ALA A 51 12.70 -21.90 8.74
N LEU A 52 13.30 -22.11 7.57
CA LEU A 52 12.77 -22.87 6.44
C LEU A 52 13.61 -24.11 6.11
N THR A 53 14.55 -24.50 6.98
CA THR A 53 15.37 -25.70 6.79
C THR A 53 14.63 -27.00 7.11
N SER A 54 13.40 -26.92 7.66
CA SER A 54 12.47 -28.05 7.77
C SER A 54 11.08 -27.68 7.23
N ALA A 55 10.41 -28.62 6.56
CA ALA A 55 9.11 -28.42 5.93
C ALA A 55 7.99 -28.05 6.93
N GLU A 56 8.08 -28.51 8.19
CA GLU A 56 7.13 -28.19 9.27
C GLU A 56 7.25 -26.73 9.76
N GLN A 57 8.45 -26.14 9.71
CA GLN A 57 8.67 -24.76 10.14
C GLN A 57 8.29 -23.72 9.07
N MET A 58 8.33 -24.11 7.79
CA MET A 58 7.87 -23.27 6.66
C MET A 58 6.39 -22.88 6.75
N GLY A 59 5.55 -23.65 7.45
CA GLY A 59 4.13 -23.34 7.61
C GLY A 59 3.79 -22.44 8.80
N SER A 60 4.66 -22.37 9.82
CA SER A 60 4.33 -21.80 11.13
C SER A 60 5.05 -20.48 11.47
N SER A 61 6.18 -20.17 10.81
CA SER A 61 6.85 -18.88 11.00
C SER A 61 6.33 -17.84 9.99
N CYS A 62 5.41 -16.98 10.43
CA CYS A 62 4.94 -15.82 9.68
C CYS A 62 5.61 -14.55 10.22
N PRO A 63 6.77 -14.12 9.69
CA PRO A 63 7.43 -12.90 10.15
C PRO A 63 6.74 -11.63 9.65
N LEU A 64 5.79 -11.76 8.72
CA LEU A 64 5.08 -10.66 8.06
C LEU A 64 3.71 -10.42 8.69
N GLU A 65 3.55 -9.24 9.27
CA GLU A 65 2.30 -8.77 9.84
C GLU A 65 1.72 -7.65 8.96
N VAL A 66 0.40 -7.64 8.80
CA VAL A 66 -0.33 -6.58 8.09
C VAL A 66 -1.33 -5.96 9.06
N MET A 67 -1.37 -4.63 9.10
CA MET A 67 -2.24 -3.86 9.98
C MET A 67 -2.99 -2.82 9.16
N GLU A 68 -4.30 -2.75 9.35
CA GLU A 68 -5.13 -1.64 8.90
C GLU A 68 -4.90 -0.44 9.81
N ILE A 69 -4.68 0.73 9.22
CA ILE A 69 -4.62 1.99 9.94
C ILE A 69 -6.02 2.60 9.95
N SER A 70 -6.61 2.72 11.12
CA SER A 70 -7.90 3.40 11.31
C SER A 70 -7.66 4.86 11.70
N GLY A 71 -8.30 5.81 11.00
CA GLY A 71 -8.23 7.23 11.34
C GLY A 71 -8.22 8.17 10.14
N VAL A 72 -8.28 9.48 10.43
CA VAL A 72 -8.16 10.52 9.40
C VAL A 72 -6.69 10.67 9.02
N LEU A 73 -6.36 10.40 7.76
CA LEU A 73 -5.05 10.72 7.20
C LEU A 73 -4.98 12.24 6.99
N THR A 74 -4.04 12.89 7.65
CA THR A 74 -3.71 14.31 7.52
C THR A 74 -2.29 14.43 6.99
N GLU A 75 -1.91 15.55 6.38
CA GLU A 75 -0.51 15.77 5.99
C GLU A 75 0.44 15.74 7.21
N GLU A 76 -0.08 16.03 8.41
CA GLU A 76 0.66 16.00 9.66
C GLU A 76 0.99 14.57 10.13
N ASN A 77 0.02 13.65 10.09
CA ASN A 77 0.24 12.25 10.48
C ASN A 77 0.64 11.34 9.30
N TYR A 78 0.64 11.89 8.09
CA TYR A 78 0.97 11.18 6.86
C TYR A 78 1.58 12.13 5.80
N PRO A 79 2.83 12.56 5.98
CA PRO A 79 3.53 13.42 5.01
C PRO A 79 3.93 12.67 3.71
N GLY A 80 3.62 11.38 3.61
CA GLY A 80 3.88 10.52 2.46
C GLY A 80 4.31 9.10 2.85
N TYR A 81 4.20 8.16 1.91
CA TYR A 81 4.48 6.72 2.16
C TYR A 81 5.90 6.43 2.66
N SER A 82 6.89 7.22 2.26
CA SER A 82 8.31 7.00 2.60
C SER A 82 8.72 7.60 3.94
N SER A 83 7.94 8.54 4.48
CA SER A 83 8.21 9.25 5.73
C SER A 83 7.37 8.78 6.89
N ALA A 84 6.25 8.08 6.64
CA ALA A 84 5.39 7.53 7.67
C ALA A 84 6.12 6.53 8.59
N ARG A 85 5.79 6.57 9.88
CA ARG A 85 6.23 5.62 10.91
C ARG A 85 5.02 4.96 11.57
N LEU A 86 5.20 3.75 12.13
CA LEU A 86 4.09 3.07 12.82
C LEU A 86 3.63 3.84 14.05
N GLU A 87 4.58 4.42 14.79
CA GLU A 87 4.30 5.26 15.97
C GLU A 87 3.46 6.51 15.69
N ASP A 88 3.33 6.95 14.44
CA ASP A 88 2.50 8.11 14.07
C ASP A 88 0.99 7.79 14.15
N PHE A 89 0.63 6.50 14.15
CA PHE A 89 -0.75 6.03 14.09
C PHE A 89 -1.24 5.52 15.45
N LYS A 90 -2.37 6.08 15.91
CA LYS A 90 -2.99 5.72 17.19
C LYS A 90 -3.76 4.39 17.15
N GLU A 91 -4.36 4.07 16.00
CA GLU A 91 -5.19 2.88 15.85
C GLU A 91 -4.64 1.97 14.74
N LEU A 92 -4.06 0.85 15.16
CA LEU A 92 -3.59 -0.23 14.30
C LEU A 92 -4.43 -1.48 14.55
N LYS A 93 -5.12 -1.95 13.51
CA LYS A 93 -5.95 -3.16 13.58
C LYS A 93 -5.25 -4.30 12.83
N PRO A 94 -4.83 -5.37 13.50
CA PRO A 94 -4.22 -6.52 12.82
C PRO A 94 -5.18 -7.15 11.81
N VAL A 95 -4.71 -7.32 10.57
CA VAL A 95 -5.43 -8.03 9.52
C VAL A 95 -5.23 -9.53 9.73
N GLN A 96 -6.32 -10.29 9.74
CA GLN A 96 -6.24 -11.75 9.81
C GLN A 96 -5.83 -12.32 8.45
N GLY A 97 -5.00 -13.35 8.48
CA GLY A 97 -4.49 -13.99 7.27
C GLY A 97 -3.46 -15.04 7.58
N ARG A 98 -2.81 -15.55 6.52
CA ARG A 98 -1.78 -16.59 6.63
C ARG A 98 -0.56 -16.24 5.80
N CYS A 99 0.61 -16.59 6.31
CA CYS A 99 1.83 -16.54 5.51
C CYS A 99 1.97 -17.80 4.65
N ARG A 100 2.59 -17.61 3.49
CA ARG A 100 3.04 -18.66 2.59
C ARG A 100 4.42 -18.29 2.07
N TRP A 101 5.37 -19.19 2.26
CA TRP A 101 6.70 -19.04 1.69
C TRP A 101 6.73 -19.43 0.21
N GLN A 102 7.50 -18.68 -0.56
CA GLN A 102 7.81 -18.90 -1.97
C GLN A 102 9.32 -19.06 -2.07
N GLY A 103 9.80 -20.30 -1.98
CA GLY A 103 11.21 -20.60 -1.79
C GLY A 103 11.68 -20.25 -0.37
N THR A 104 12.97 -19.92 -0.23
CA THR A 104 13.60 -19.65 1.07
C THR A 104 13.79 -18.16 1.37
N GLN A 105 13.41 -17.28 0.45
CA GLN A 105 13.67 -15.84 0.52
C GLN A 105 12.43 -14.97 0.45
N THR A 106 11.28 -15.50 0.02
CA THR A 106 10.08 -14.69 -0.18
C THR A 106 8.96 -15.21 0.69
N VAL A 107 8.40 -14.35 1.54
CA VAL A 107 7.19 -14.62 2.30
C VAL A 107 6.04 -13.80 1.73
N ALA A 108 4.88 -14.42 1.56
CA ALA A 108 3.65 -13.76 1.15
C ALA A 108 2.57 -13.96 2.21
N PHE A 109 1.99 -12.87 2.69
CA PHE A 109 0.80 -12.82 3.51
C PHE A 109 -0.45 -12.77 2.61
N GLU A 110 -1.32 -13.76 2.79
CA GLU A 110 -2.64 -13.87 2.18
C GLU A 110 -3.68 -13.46 3.23
N PRO A 111 -4.33 -12.28 3.11
CA PRO A 111 -5.43 -11.88 3.97
C PRO A 111 -6.56 -12.92 3.95
N ALA A 112 -7.19 -13.16 5.09
CA ALA A 112 -8.32 -14.09 5.20
C ALA A 112 -9.57 -13.56 4.47
N GLU A 113 -9.74 -12.24 4.49
CA GLU A 113 -10.79 -11.52 3.76
C GLU A 113 -10.15 -10.47 2.83
N PRO A 114 -10.80 -10.09 1.71
CA PRO A 114 -10.32 -9.02 0.86
C PRO A 114 -10.09 -7.73 1.66
N LEU A 115 -8.94 -7.10 1.45
CA LEU A 115 -8.62 -5.81 2.07
C LEU A 115 -9.66 -4.75 1.66
N ALA A 116 -10.10 -3.94 2.63
CA ALA A 116 -11.02 -2.85 2.38
C ALA A 116 -10.43 -1.84 1.36
N PRO A 117 -11.22 -1.31 0.41
CA PRO A 117 -10.79 -0.24 -0.48
C PRO A 117 -10.60 1.09 0.27
N ALA A 118 -9.94 2.05 -0.37
CA ALA A 118 -9.68 3.38 0.21
C ALA A 118 -9.08 3.36 1.62
N THR A 119 -8.22 2.37 1.89
CA THR A 119 -7.71 2.08 3.23
C THR A 119 -6.18 2.01 3.22
N LEU A 120 -5.56 2.66 4.20
CA LEU A 120 -4.12 2.60 4.41
C LEU A 120 -3.77 1.38 5.26
N TYR A 121 -2.75 0.65 4.83
CA TYR A 121 -2.21 -0.50 5.54
C TYR A 121 -0.73 -0.30 5.80
N ALA A 122 -0.30 -0.81 6.95
CA ALA A 122 1.09 -0.99 7.29
C ALA A 122 1.43 -2.48 7.22
N ALA A 123 2.56 -2.80 6.61
CA ALA A 123 3.14 -4.12 6.64
C ALA A 123 4.48 -4.08 7.39
N ARG A 124 4.71 -5.08 8.23
CA ARG A 124 5.87 -5.16 9.10
C ARG A 124 6.50 -6.54 9.04
N ILE A 125 7.80 -6.57 8.80
CA ILE A 125 8.66 -7.71 9.13
C ILE A 125 9.33 -7.40 10.47
N LYS A 126 9.10 -8.24 11.48
CA LYS A 126 9.74 -8.09 12.79
C LYS A 126 11.24 -8.37 12.73
N ALA A 127 12.01 -7.65 13.54
CA ALA A 127 13.42 -7.94 13.80
C ALA A 127 13.61 -9.39 14.31
N GLY A 128 14.84 -9.89 14.21
CA GLY A 128 15.21 -11.23 14.68
C GLY A 128 15.01 -12.36 13.67
N VAL A 129 14.52 -12.05 12.45
CA VAL A 129 14.55 -13.01 11.33
C VAL A 129 16.01 -13.36 11.02
N LYS A 130 16.32 -14.66 11.01
CA LYS A 130 17.69 -15.17 10.87
C LYS A 130 17.90 -15.89 9.54
N SER A 131 19.01 -15.67 8.85
CA SER A 131 19.35 -16.34 7.59
C SER A 131 19.92 -17.73 7.84
N ALA A 132 19.99 -18.55 6.79
CA ALA A 132 20.66 -19.84 6.82
C ALA A 132 22.15 -19.75 7.22
N SER A 133 22.83 -18.65 6.90
CA SER A 133 24.22 -18.37 7.31
C SER A 133 24.35 -17.72 8.69
N GLY A 134 23.23 -17.41 9.34
CA GLY A 134 23.18 -16.97 10.73
C GLY A 134 23.19 -15.46 10.97
N GLU A 135 23.18 -14.65 9.90
CA GLU A 135 22.96 -13.21 10.01
C GLU A 135 21.54 -12.90 10.49
N LEU A 136 21.31 -11.71 11.02
CA LEU A 136 20.02 -11.27 11.56
C LEU A 136 19.49 -10.06 10.80
N LEU A 137 18.17 -9.94 10.76
CA LEU A 137 17.49 -8.67 10.53
C LEU A 137 17.47 -7.92 11.88
N GLU A 138 18.26 -6.85 12.00
CA GLU A 138 18.47 -6.16 13.27
C GLU A 138 17.26 -5.33 13.72
N GLU A 139 16.56 -4.72 12.77
CA GLU A 139 15.45 -3.81 13.02
C GLU A 139 14.18 -4.23 12.28
N ASP A 140 13.03 -3.80 12.79
CA ASP A 140 11.75 -3.96 12.13
C ASP A 140 11.79 -3.29 10.76
N THR A 141 11.40 -4.02 9.71
CA THR A 141 11.16 -3.41 8.41
C THR A 141 9.68 -3.12 8.26
N VAL A 142 9.35 -1.83 8.24
CA VAL A 142 7.99 -1.33 8.03
C VAL A 142 7.87 -0.72 6.64
N TRP A 143 6.71 -0.88 6.01
CA TRP A 143 6.30 -0.09 4.86
C TRP A 143 4.78 0.07 4.81
N PHE A 144 4.35 1.03 3.99
CA PHE A 144 2.95 1.38 3.86
C PHE A 144 2.48 1.21 2.43
N PHE A 145 1.23 0.83 2.29
CA PHE A 145 0.54 0.81 1.01
C PHE A 145 -0.92 1.18 1.21
N GLU A 146 -1.54 1.67 0.15
CA GLU A 146 -2.92 2.11 0.20
C GLU A 146 -3.73 1.44 -0.91
N THR A 147 -4.87 0.88 -0.54
CA THR A 147 -5.79 0.30 -1.51
C THR A 147 -6.48 1.39 -2.33
N VAL A 148 -6.93 1.02 -3.52
CA VAL A 148 -7.50 1.96 -4.50
C VAL A 148 -8.63 2.79 -3.86
N ARG A 149 -8.61 4.10 -4.12
CA ARG A 149 -9.69 5.02 -3.76
C ARG A 149 -10.73 5.13 -4.89
N PRO A 150 -12.02 5.37 -4.57
CA PRO A 150 -13.00 5.74 -5.56
C PRO A 150 -12.55 6.97 -6.36
N ALA A 151 -12.57 6.83 -7.67
CA ALA A 151 -12.28 7.89 -8.61
C ALA A 151 -13.31 7.84 -9.74
N ILE A 152 -13.70 9.01 -10.23
CA ILE A 152 -14.55 9.13 -11.42
C ILE A 152 -13.68 8.80 -12.63
N MET A 153 -14.11 7.82 -13.41
CA MET A 153 -13.47 7.41 -14.66
C MET A 153 -14.12 8.08 -15.87
N GLU A 154 -15.44 8.26 -15.81
CA GLU A 154 -16.23 8.87 -16.87
C GLU A 154 -17.39 9.62 -16.26
N SER A 155 -17.79 10.72 -16.88
CA SER A 155 -19.02 11.42 -16.53
C SER A 155 -19.69 11.95 -17.79
N ALA A 156 -21.02 11.96 -17.77
CA ALA A 156 -21.81 12.78 -18.68
C ALA A 156 -22.72 13.69 -17.84
N PRO A 157 -22.77 15.00 -18.13
CA PRO A 157 -21.83 15.72 -18.98
C PRO A 157 -20.36 15.60 -18.53
N TYR A 158 -19.43 15.81 -19.46
CA TYR A 158 -18.03 15.98 -19.08
C TYR A 158 -17.81 17.36 -18.46
N ASN A 159 -16.70 17.54 -17.74
CA ASN A 159 -16.40 18.79 -17.06
C ASN A 159 -16.44 19.99 -18.02
N ASP A 160 -17.13 21.07 -17.63
CA ASP A 160 -17.35 22.29 -18.43
C ASP A 160 -18.11 22.10 -19.76
N GLN A 161 -18.82 20.98 -19.95
CA GLN A 161 -19.67 20.80 -21.12
C GLN A 161 -20.85 21.80 -21.09
N ARG A 162 -21.12 22.42 -22.24
CA ARG A 162 -22.18 23.42 -22.41
C ARG A 162 -23.17 22.99 -23.50
N TRP A 163 -24.30 23.70 -23.57
CA TRP A 163 -25.31 23.54 -24.62
C TRP A 163 -25.93 22.14 -24.64
N LEU A 164 -26.33 21.68 -23.46
CA LEU A 164 -26.93 20.36 -23.25
C LEU A 164 -28.43 20.39 -23.56
N PRO A 165 -28.98 19.31 -24.17
CA PRO A 165 -30.42 19.07 -24.19
C PRO A 165 -31.00 19.07 -22.77
N LEU A 166 -32.24 19.53 -22.62
CA LEU A 166 -32.92 19.59 -21.31
C LEU A 166 -33.21 18.21 -20.71
N ASP A 167 -33.15 17.15 -21.51
CA ASP A 167 -33.32 15.75 -21.13
C ASP A 167 -32.00 15.00 -20.93
N THR A 168 -30.88 15.72 -20.79
CA THR A 168 -29.56 15.12 -20.55
C THR A 168 -29.54 14.32 -19.25
N ILE A 169 -29.10 13.07 -19.33
CA ILE A 169 -28.87 12.20 -18.17
C ILE A 169 -27.51 12.57 -17.56
N VAL A 170 -27.52 12.90 -16.27
CA VAL A 170 -26.29 13.10 -15.50
C VAL A 170 -25.85 11.78 -14.88
N TYR A 171 -24.65 11.31 -15.21
CA TYR A 171 -24.06 10.13 -14.58
C TYR A 171 -22.56 10.29 -14.35
N ALA A 172 -22.05 9.51 -13.40
CA ALA A 172 -20.62 9.35 -13.14
C ALA A 172 -20.31 7.85 -12.97
N ALA A 173 -19.39 7.34 -13.77
CA ALA A 173 -18.85 5.99 -13.65
C ALA A 173 -17.60 6.02 -12.77
N PHE A 174 -17.55 5.13 -11.78
CA PHE A 174 -16.44 5.04 -10.83
C PHE A 174 -15.57 3.81 -11.10
N ASN A 175 -14.30 3.88 -10.76
CA ASN A 175 -13.37 2.73 -10.78
C ASN A 175 -13.68 1.65 -9.73
N LEU A 176 -14.55 1.95 -8.76
CA LEU A 176 -14.96 1.07 -7.68
C LEU A 176 -16.48 1.12 -7.49
N PRO A 177 -17.10 0.05 -6.94
CA PRO A 177 -18.51 0.10 -6.54
C PRO A 177 -18.76 1.20 -5.52
N VAL A 178 -19.74 2.06 -5.80
CA VAL A 178 -20.20 3.11 -4.89
C VAL A 178 -21.64 2.83 -4.49
N ASP A 179 -21.91 2.87 -3.19
CA ASP A 179 -23.28 2.82 -2.67
C ASP A 179 -24.01 4.12 -3.00
N HIS A 180 -24.92 4.06 -3.96
CA HIS A 180 -25.69 5.21 -4.44
C HIS A 180 -26.55 5.88 -3.36
N ALA A 181 -27.05 5.11 -2.37
CA ALA A 181 -27.87 5.66 -1.30
C ALA A 181 -27.04 6.52 -0.34
N ARG A 182 -25.81 6.08 -0.04
CA ARG A 182 -24.84 6.88 0.72
C ARG A 182 -24.30 8.05 -0.09
N ALA A 183 -23.96 7.82 -1.36
CA ALA A 183 -23.41 8.85 -2.25
C ALA A 183 -24.36 10.05 -2.43
N ARG A 184 -25.68 9.82 -2.37
CA ARG A 184 -26.70 10.87 -2.42
C ARG A 184 -26.43 12.03 -1.47
N GLY A 185 -25.94 11.77 -0.25
CA GLY A 185 -25.65 12.82 0.73
C GLY A 185 -24.44 13.70 0.38
N PHE A 186 -23.64 13.29 -0.61
CA PHE A 186 -22.44 13.97 -1.06
C PHE A 186 -22.58 14.59 -2.46
N ILE A 187 -23.74 14.43 -3.10
CA ILE A 187 -24.01 14.94 -4.45
C ILE A 187 -24.91 16.16 -4.34
N LYS A 188 -24.46 17.26 -4.94
CA LYS A 188 -25.22 18.49 -5.08
C LYS A 188 -25.43 18.79 -6.55
N LEU A 189 -26.63 19.21 -6.90
CA LEU A 189 -26.93 19.81 -8.18
C LEU A 189 -27.31 21.26 -7.91
N GLU A 190 -26.64 22.19 -8.59
CA GLU A 190 -26.88 23.61 -8.39
C GLU A 190 -27.26 24.26 -9.72
N GLU A 191 -28.22 25.17 -9.66
CA GLU A 191 -28.61 26.03 -10.77
C GLU A 191 -28.13 27.45 -10.48
N THR A 192 -27.46 28.06 -11.45
CA THR A 192 -27.05 29.46 -11.40
C THR A 192 -27.92 30.28 -12.35
N ALA A 193 -28.73 31.18 -11.80
CA ALA A 193 -29.59 32.08 -12.56
C ALA A 193 -28.77 33.16 -13.31
N PRO A 194 -29.33 33.83 -14.34
CA PRO A 194 -28.64 34.89 -15.08
C PRO A 194 -28.18 36.08 -14.23
N ASP A 195 -28.82 36.31 -13.07
CA ASP A 195 -28.44 37.33 -12.10
C ASP A 195 -27.32 36.90 -11.14
N GLY A 196 -26.81 35.67 -11.30
CA GLY A 196 -25.74 35.09 -10.49
C GLY A 196 -26.23 34.34 -9.24
N THR A 197 -27.53 34.28 -8.98
CA THR A 197 -28.07 33.56 -7.82
C THR A 197 -27.89 32.05 -7.99
N VAL A 198 -27.29 31.39 -6.99
CA VAL A 198 -27.11 29.93 -6.96
C VAL A 198 -28.16 29.28 -6.08
N LYS A 199 -28.80 28.22 -6.57
CA LYS A 199 -29.80 27.44 -5.83
C LYS A 199 -29.52 25.95 -5.96
N GLU A 200 -29.57 25.23 -4.84
CA GLU A 200 -29.51 23.77 -4.84
C GLU A 200 -30.82 23.18 -5.37
N ILE A 201 -30.70 22.27 -6.32
CA ILE A 201 -31.77 21.54 -6.97
C ILE A 201 -31.79 20.11 -6.44
N HIS A 202 -32.99 19.64 -6.10
CA HIS A 202 -33.15 18.28 -5.63
C HIS A 202 -32.87 17.29 -6.78
N ALA A 203 -31.84 16.47 -6.62
CA ALA A 203 -31.50 15.42 -7.58
C ALA A 203 -31.79 14.02 -7.00
N GLY A 204 -32.37 13.14 -7.80
CA GLY A 204 -32.42 11.70 -7.53
C GLY A 204 -31.06 11.07 -7.79
N VAL A 205 -30.59 10.17 -6.91
CA VAL A 205 -29.35 9.42 -7.14
C VAL A 205 -29.69 7.95 -7.13
N ARG A 206 -29.31 7.24 -8.20
CA ARG A 206 -29.54 5.82 -8.37
C ARG A 206 -28.40 5.20 -9.17
N ARG A 207 -28.32 3.87 -9.15
CA ARG A 207 -27.44 3.15 -10.07
C ARG A 207 -27.93 3.36 -11.53
N ALA A 208 -26.99 3.64 -12.43
CA ALA A 208 -27.24 3.66 -13.87
C ALA A 208 -27.64 2.26 -14.36
N LYS A 209 -28.48 2.21 -15.40
CA LYS A 209 -28.87 0.96 -16.07
C LYS A 209 -28.02 0.78 -17.33
N ASP A 210 -27.85 -0.45 -17.80
CA ASP A 210 -27.02 -0.79 -18.97
C ASP A 210 -27.40 -0.10 -20.30
N LYS A 211 -28.53 0.62 -20.35
CA LYS A 211 -29.08 1.28 -21.54
C LYS A 211 -29.14 2.81 -21.42
N GLU A 212 -28.51 3.37 -20.39
CA GLU A 212 -28.39 4.80 -20.10
C GLU A 212 -26.92 5.20 -20.22
#